data_AF-A0A3Q0CX09-F1
#
_entry.id   AF-A0A3Q0CX09-F1
#
_cell.length_a   1.000
_cell.length_b   1.000
_cell.length_c   1.000
_cell.angle_alpha   90.00
_cell.angle_beta   90.00
_cell.angle_gamma   90.00
#
_symmetry.space_group_name_H-M   'P 1'
#
loop_
_entity.id
_entity.type
_entity.pdbx_description
1 polymer ?
#
loop_
_entity_poly.entity_id
_entity_poly.type
_entity_poly.pdbx_seq_one_letter_code
_entity_poly.pdbx_strand_id
1 'polypeptide(L)'
;MGVLRVGLCPGLTEEIVQLLKGQRIKTVADLAAANLEEIAQKCGLSYKALVALRRVLLAQFSAFPLNGADLYEELKTSTAILSTGIGRALCCRSRNAEGRAVEHGHTVGNAVDGGDWLCLPSQSFCPFISAGMRSSRNISLDKLLDAGLYTGEVTEIVGGPGSGKTQVCLCVAANVAYSLQQNVLYVDSSGGMTASRLLQLLQARTQDEEKQAGALQRIQVARAFDIFQMLDMLQDLRGAMAQQVTSSGTVKVVIVDSVTAVVAPLLGGQQRDGNQPLDLGQGW
;
A
#
# COMPACT_ATOMS: atom_id res chain seq x y z
N MET A 1 -11.91 2.19 -10.97
CA MET A 1 -13.20 1.70 -11.55
C MET A 1 -13.07 0.20 -11.80
N GLY A 2 -14.15 -0.60 -11.71
CA GLY A 2 -14.04 -2.07 -11.78
C GLY A 2 -13.52 -2.59 -13.13
N VAL A 3 -12.77 -3.69 -13.11
CA VAL A 3 -12.33 -4.39 -14.34
C VAL A 3 -13.47 -5.21 -14.94
N LEU A 4 -13.51 -5.24 -16.27
CA LEU A 4 -14.45 -6.04 -17.05
C LEU A 4 -14.06 -7.52 -16.93
N ARG A 5 -14.94 -8.29 -16.31
CA ARG A 5 -14.83 -9.74 -16.13
C ARG A 5 -16.19 -10.39 -16.31
N VAL A 6 -16.20 -11.67 -16.67
CA VAL A 6 -17.43 -12.43 -16.88
C VAL A 6 -18.31 -12.39 -15.62
N GLY A 7 -19.62 -12.27 -15.84
CA GLY A 7 -20.59 -12.23 -14.75
C GLY A 7 -20.72 -10.87 -14.05
N LEU A 8 -19.99 -9.83 -14.47
CA LEU A 8 -20.17 -8.48 -13.94
C LEU A 8 -21.58 -7.92 -14.26
N CYS A 9 -22.16 -8.33 -15.39
CA CYS A 9 -23.57 -8.15 -15.69
C CYS A 9 -24.08 -9.31 -16.57
N PRO A 10 -25.40 -9.56 -16.64
CA PRO A 10 -25.96 -10.75 -17.31
C PRO A 10 -25.61 -10.87 -18.80
N GLY A 11 -25.25 -9.75 -19.46
CA GLY A 11 -24.87 -9.74 -20.87
C GLY A 11 -23.37 -9.83 -21.14
N LEU A 12 -22.51 -9.91 -20.12
CA LEU A 12 -21.05 -9.92 -20.27
C LEU A 12 -20.54 -11.38 -20.28
N THR A 13 -20.53 -12.00 -21.45
CA THR A 13 -20.00 -13.36 -21.67
C THR A 13 -18.48 -13.36 -21.80
N GLU A 14 -17.84 -14.53 -21.64
CA GLU A 14 -16.38 -14.70 -21.81
C GLU A 14 -15.91 -14.21 -23.18
N GLU A 15 -16.65 -14.54 -24.24
CA GLU A 15 -16.37 -14.10 -25.60
C GLU A 15 -16.35 -12.57 -25.73
N ILE A 16 -17.35 -11.89 -25.16
CA ILE A 16 -17.43 -10.42 -25.20
C ILE A 16 -16.28 -9.80 -24.40
N VAL A 17 -15.94 -10.35 -23.24
CA VAL A 17 -14.83 -9.87 -22.43
C VAL A 17 -13.50 -10.01 -23.17
N GLN A 18 -13.25 -11.12 -23.85
CA GLN A 18 -12.02 -11.30 -24.62
C GLN A 18 -11.94 -10.36 -25.82
N LEU A 19 -13.04 -10.15 -26.54
CA LEU A 19 -13.11 -9.20 -27.65
C LEU A 19 -12.84 -7.76 -27.19
N LEU A 20 -13.45 -7.34 -26.08
CA LEU A 20 -13.23 -6.02 -25.49
C LEU A 20 -11.78 -5.85 -25.01
N LYS A 21 -11.20 -6.85 -24.36
CA LYS A 21 -9.79 -6.85 -23.96
C LYS A 21 -8.85 -6.71 -25.16
N GLY A 22 -9.19 -7.35 -26.28
CA GLY A 22 -8.47 -7.19 -27.56
C GLY A 22 -8.45 -5.75 -28.08
N GLN A 23 -9.48 -4.96 -27.79
CA GLN A 23 -9.55 -3.52 -28.11
C GLN A 23 -9.00 -2.62 -26.99
N ARG A 24 -8.21 -3.17 -26.06
CA ARG A 24 -7.68 -2.48 -24.87
C ARG A 24 -8.75 -1.95 -23.91
N ILE A 25 -9.98 -2.46 -23.98
CA ILE A 25 -11.06 -2.10 -23.07
C ILE A 25 -11.02 -3.09 -21.90
N LYS A 26 -10.43 -2.67 -20.79
CA LYS A 26 -10.19 -3.54 -19.64
C LYS A 26 -11.06 -3.17 -18.45
N THR A 27 -11.53 -1.93 -18.36
CA THR A 27 -12.30 -1.42 -17.22
C THR A 27 -13.68 -0.92 -17.61
N VAL A 28 -14.57 -0.80 -16.61
CA VAL A 28 -15.87 -0.13 -16.76
C VAL A 28 -15.67 1.33 -17.21
N ALA A 29 -14.58 1.99 -16.78
CA ALA A 29 -14.25 3.35 -17.23
C ALA A 29 -13.92 3.37 -18.72
N ASP A 30 -13.11 2.40 -19.18
CA ASP A 30 -12.72 2.31 -20.59
C ASP A 30 -13.95 2.13 -21.47
N LEU A 31 -14.85 1.21 -21.10
CA LEU A 31 -16.10 1.00 -21.85
C LEU A 31 -17.04 2.21 -21.75
N ALA A 32 -17.05 2.90 -20.61
CA ALA A 32 -17.81 4.12 -20.42
C ALA A 32 -17.24 5.32 -21.19
N ALA A 33 -15.97 5.32 -21.57
CA ALA A 33 -15.34 6.38 -22.34
C ALA A 33 -15.24 6.05 -23.84
N ALA A 34 -15.31 4.78 -24.21
CA ALA A 34 -15.05 4.34 -25.57
C ALA A 34 -16.20 4.63 -26.56
N ASN A 35 -15.82 4.69 -27.85
CA ASN A 35 -16.75 4.81 -28.96
C ASN A 35 -17.39 3.44 -29.28
N LEU A 36 -18.65 3.28 -28.91
CA LEU A 36 -19.36 2.01 -29.06
C LEU A 36 -19.60 1.62 -30.53
N GLU A 37 -19.66 2.58 -31.46
CA GLU A 37 -19.84 2.29 -32.88
C GLU A 37 -18.59 1.62 -33.47
N GLU A 38 -17.41 2.15 -33.12
CA GLU A 38 -16.13 1.61 -33.55
C GLU A 38 -15.90 0.20 -32.97
N ILE A 39 -16.26 0.00 -31.71
CA ILE A 39 -16.16 -1.32 -31.06
C ILE A 39 -17.12 -2.32 -31.71
N ALA A 40 -18.37 -1.91 -31.97
CA ALA A 40 -19.35 -2.76 -32.62
C ALA A 40 -18.84 -3.26 -33.98
N GLN A 41 -18.26 -2.36 -34.78
CA GLN A 41 -17.69 -2.70 -36.08
C GLN A 41 -16.47 -3.60 -35.98
N LYS A 42 -15.51 -3.28 -35.11
CA LYS A 42 -14.24 -4.03 -34.98
C LYS A 42 -14.43 -5.41 -34.34
N CYS A 43 -15.35 -5.54 -33.40
CA CYS A 43 -15.57 -6.78 -32.64
C CYS A 43 -16.73 -7.62 -33.20
N GLY A 44 -17.46 -7.14 -34.21
CA GLY A 44 -18.66 -7.80 -34.72
C GLY A 44 -19.80 -7.89 -33.69
N LEU A 45 -19.81 -6.99 -32.70
CA LEU A 45 -20.80 -7.00 -31.62
C LEU A 45 -22.00 -6.10 -31.96
N SER A 46 -23.18 -6.47 -31.45
CA SER A 46 -24.37 -5.64 -31.59
C SER A 46 -24.21 -4.32 -30.83
N TYR A 47 -24.33 -3.19 -31.53
CA TYR A 47 -24.31 -1.86 -30.92
C TYR A 47 -25.35 -1.74 -29.79
N LYS A 48 -26.56 -2.28 -29.99
CA LYS A 48 -27.62 -2.29 -28.96
C LYS A 48 -27.20 -3.06 -27.71
N ALA A 49 -26.50 -4.18 -27.87
CA ALA A 49 -25.99 -4.95 -26.74
C ALA A 49 -24.91 -4.15 -25.97
N LEU A 50 -23.97 -3.51 -26.68
CA LEU A 50 -22.94 -2.66 -26.06
C LEU A 50 -23.53 -1.47 -25.28
N VAL A 51 -24.56 -0.81 -25.83
CA VAL A 51 -25.27 0.27 -25.13
C VAL A 51 -25.97 -0.25 -23.87
N ALA A 52 -26.63 -1.40 -23.94
CA ALA A 52 -27.28 -2.00 -22.78
C ALA A 52 -26.26 -2.36 -21.68
N LEU A 53 -25.12 -2.95 -22.06
CA LEU A 53 -24.01 -3.25 -21.15
C LEU A 53 -23.48 -1.98 -20.48
N ARG A 54 -23.19 -0.93 -21.25
CA ARG A 54 -22.71 0.36 -20.72
C ARG A 54 -23.71 0.98 -19.74
N ARG A 55 -25.01 0.91 -20.02
CA ARG A 55 -26.05 1.45 -19.13
C ARG A 55 -26.12 0.69 -17.81
N VAL A 56 -26.11 -0.64 -17.84
CA VAL A 56 -26.13 -1.46 -16.61
C VAL A 56 -24.88 -1.23 -15.79
N LEU A 57 -23.71 -1.22 -16.43
CA LEU A 57 -22.44 -0.99 -15.74
C LEU A 57 -22.35 0.42 -15.16
N LEU A 58 -22.80 1.46 -15.88
CA LEU A 58 -22.88 2.79 -15.30
C LEU A 58 -23.86 2.80 -14.12
N ALA A 59 -25.08 2.27 -14.24
CA ALA A 59 -26.01 2.23 -13.11
C ALA A 59 -25.43 1.53 -11.85
N GLN A 60 -24.60 0.51 -12.03
CA GLN A 60 -23.96 -0.22 -10.92
C GLN A 60 -22.69 0.43 -10.36
N PHE A 61 -21.91 1.13 -11.18
CA PHE A 61 -20.58 1.64 -10.82
C PHE A 61 -20.47 3.17 -10.80
N SER A 62 -21.54 3.87 -11.16
CA SER A 62 -21.65 5.32 -11.15
C SER A 62 -21.83 5.81 -9.71
N ALA A 63 -21.09 6.86 -9.35
CA ALA A 63 -21.29 7.53 -8.06
C ALA A 63 -22.69 8.16 -8.05
N PHE A 64 -23.52 7.78 -7.09
CA PHE A 64 -24.80 8.43 -6.86
C PHE A 64 -24.58 9.61 -5.90
N PRO A 65 -25.16 10.80 -6.15
CA PRO A 65 -25.04 11.90 -5.21
C PRO A 65 -25.67 11.50 -3.87
N LEU A 66 -24.85 11.52 -2.82
CA LEU A 66 -25.27 11.32 -1.43
C LEU A 66 -25.46 12.68 -0.77
N ASN A 67 -26.40 12.77 0.18
CA ASN A 67 -26.52 13.93 1.04
C ASN A 67 -25.25 14.04 1.91
N GLY A 68 -24.70 15.25 2.03
CA GLY A 68 -23.52 15.49 2.85
C GLY A 68 -23.71 15.11 4.32
N ALA A 69 -24.93 15.22 4.86
CA ALA A 69 -25.22 14.79 6.23
C ALA A 69 -25.13 13.26 6.39
N ASP A 70 -25.70 12.51 5.45
CA ASP A 70 -25.67 11.05 5.46
C ASP A 70 -24.23 10.55 5.29
N LEU A 71 -23.46 11.16 4.37
CA LEU A 71 -22.04 10.86 4.18
C LEU A 71 -21.22 11.16 5.45
N TYR A 72 -21.51 12.26 6.15
CA TYR A 72 -20.80 12.62 7.37
C TYR A 72 -21.08 11.65 8.53
N GLU A 73 -22.32 11.22 8.70
CA GLU A 73 -22.68 10.21 9.70
C GLU A 73 -22.12 8.82 9.36
N GLU A 74 -22.09 8.46 8.07
CA GLU A 74 -21.39 7.25 7.60
C GLU A 74 -19.90 7.32 7.96
N LEU A 75 -19.21 8.41 7.60
CA LEU A 75 -17.79 8.58 7.89
C LEU A 75 -17.49 8.55 9.38
N LYS A 76 -18.30 9.19 10.23
CA LYS A 76 -18.15 9.12 11.69
C LYS A 76 -18.22 7.70 12.22
N THR A 77 -19.10 6.87 11.65
CA THR A 77 -19.35 5.51 12.14
C THR A 77 -18.40 4.47 11.54
N SER A 78 -17.85 4.74 10.35
CA SER A 78 -16.94 3.84 9.65
C SER A 78 -15.45 4.13 9.87
N THR A 79 -15.09 5.34 10.33
CA THR A 79 -13.70 5.75 10.48
C THR A 79 -13.13 5.32 11.82
N ALA A 80 -12.00 4.61 11.80
CA ALA A 80 -11.19 4.26 12.95
C ALA A 80 -9.76 4.79 12.75
N ILE A 81 -9.08 5.08 13.85
CA ILE A 81 -7.68 5.49 13.87
C ILE A 81 -6.83 4.30 14.28
N LEU A 82 -5.87 3.95 13.43
CA LEU A 82 -4.91 2.88 13.67
C LEU A 82 -3.59 3.50 14.12
N SER A 83 -3.15 3.16 15.34
CA SER A 83 -1.82 3.55 15.79
C SER A 83 -0.75 2.93 14.90
N THR A 84 0.31 3.69 14.59
CA THR A 84 1.48 3.19 13.89
C THR A 84 2.35 2.28 14.76
N GLY A 85 2.15 2.34 16.08
CA GLY A 85 2.98 1.66 17.07
C GLY A 85 4.41 2.23 17.17
N ILE A 86 4.66 3.42 16.63
CA ILE A 86 5.97 4.08 16.65
C ILE A 86 5.97 5.18 17.71
N GLY A 87 6.50 4.85 18.89
CA GLY A 87 6.55 5.75 20.05
C GLY A 87 7.54 6.92 19.91
N ARG A 88 8.52 6.83 19.00
CA ARG A 88 9.52 7.88 18.73
C ARG A 88 9.85 7.94 17.24
N ALA A 89 9.51 9.04 16.57
CA ALA A 89 9.99 9.31 15.22
C ALA A 89 11.34 10.03 15.30
N LEU A 90 12.44 9.37 14.93
CA LEU A 90 13.72 10.08 14.75
C LEU A 90 13.68 10.82 13.40
N CYS A 91 13.72 12.15 13.46
CA CYS A 91 14.05 12.94 12.28
C CYS A 91 15.53 12.73 11.97
N CYS A 92 15.85 12.02 10.89
CA CYS A 92 17.22 11.91 10.41
C CYS A 92 17.71 13.29 9.95
N ARG A 93 18.61 13.93 10.72
CA ARG A 93 19.30 15.14 10.25
C ARG A 93 20.11 14.80 9.01
N SER A 94 19.89 15.50 7.90
CA SER A 94 20.75 15.40 6.73
C SER A 94 22.18 15.78 7.10
N ARG A 95 23.12 14.89 6.76
CA ARG A 95 24.56 15.16 6.78
C ARG A 95 25.01 15.42 5.34
N ASN A 96 25.97 16.32 5.15
CA ASN A 96 26.57 16.55 3.85
C ASN A 96 27.49 15.36 3.44
N ALA A 97 28.04 15.41 2.21
CA ALA A 97 28.94 14.39 1.66
C ALA A 97 30.15 14.05 2.56
N GLU A 98 30.49 14.95 3.48
CA GLU A 98 31.62 14.86 4.41
C GLU A 98 31.21 14.40 5.82
N GLY A 99 29.95 14.02 6.03
CA GLY A 99 29.45 13.54 7.31
C GLY A 99 29.22 14.63 8.37
N ARG A 100 29.33 15.92 8.02
CA ARG A 100 29.02 17.05 8.91
C ARG A 100 27.52 17.34 8.95
N ALA A 101 27.01 17.63 10.15
CA ALA A 101 25.64 18.10 10.33
C ALA A 101 25.50 19.50 9.73
N VAL A 102 24.48 19.73 8.91
CA VAL A 102 24.15 21.08 8.42
C VAL A 102 23.35 21.79 9.52
N GLU A 103 24.03 22.59 10.34
CA GLU A 103 23.39 23.43 11.35
C GLU A 103 23.19 24.85 10.81
N HIS A 104 21.92 25.29 10.72
CA HIS A 104 21.61 26.71 10.69
C HIS A 104 21.44 27.19 12.14
N GLY A 105 22.52 27.71 12.73
CA GLY A 105 22.51 28.62 13.88
C GLY A 105 22.17 28.06 15.27
N HIS A 106 23.20 28.11 16.13
CA HIS A 106 23.20 28.20 17.60
C HIS A 106 22.96 26.94 18.47
N THR A 107 24.10 26.52 19.03
CA THR A 107 24.49 25.72 20.21
C THR A 107 23.52 25.36 21.35
N VAL A 108 23.89 24.21 21.95
CA VAL A 108 23.79 23.71 23.35
C VAL A 108 22.73 22.63 23.64
N GLY A 109 23.22 21.50 24.19
CA GLY A 109 22.50 20.72 25.20
C GLY A 109 22.72 19.20 25.14
N ASN A 110 23.63 18.67 25.97
CA ASN A 110 23.73 17.24 26.29
C ASN A 110 22.44 16.77 27.00
N ALA A 111 21.93 15.59 26.66
CA ALA A 111 20.94 14.89 27.47
C ALA A 111 21.16 13.38 27.43
N VAL A 112 21.25 12.85 28.65
CA VAL A 112 21.33 11.45 29.08
C VAL A 112 19.91 10.86 29.05
N ASP A 113 19.76 9.59 28.65
CA ASP A 113 18.89 8.58 29.29
C ASP A 113 18.49 7.42 28.36
N GLY A 114 18.53 6.21 28.93
CA GLY A 114 18.24 4.93 28.28
C GLY A 114 16.75 4.70 28.05
N GLY A 115 16.32 4.88 26.79
CA GLY A 115 15.05 4.35 26.28
C GLY A 115 15.30 3.55 25.00
N ASP A 116 14.36 2.68 24.63
CA ASP A 116 14.46 1.82 23.44
C ASP A 116 14.82 2.61 22.17
N TRP A 117 16.05 2.42 21.73
CA TRP A 117 16.60 3.02 20.52
C TRP A 117 16.34 2.08 19.34
N LEU A 118 15.35 2.39 18.51
CA LEU A 118 15.29 1.84 17.14
C LEU A 118 16.23 2.64 16.22
N CYS A 119 17.51 2.65 16.57
CA CYS A 119 18.60 2.89 15.64
C CYS A 119 19.27 1.54 15.39
N LEU A 120 18.97 0.92 14.25
CA LEU A 120 19.75 -0.24 13.79
C LEU A 120 20.50 0.11 12.50
N PRO A 121 21.69 -0.48 12.30
CA PRO A 121 22.77 0.13 11.55
C PRO A 121 22.76 -0.33 10.11
N SER A 122 22.81 0.62 9.18
CA SER A 122 23.61 0.46 7.96
C SER A 122 23.67 1.81 7.26
N GLN A 123 24.90 2.25 7.07
CA GLN A 123 25.32 3.42 6.32
C GLN A 123 24.49 3.60 5.04
N SER A 124 23.90 4.78 4.85
CA SER A 124 23.78 5.51 3.57
C SER A 124 22.77 6.66 3.69
N PHE A 125 23.32 7.88 3.62
CA PHE A 125 22.73 9.14 3.15
C PHE A 125 21.20 9.27 3.05
N CYS A 126 20.63 10.22 3.80
CA CYS A 126 19.25 10.67 3.68
C CYS A 126 19.17 12.19 3.42
N PRO A 127 18.50 12.65 2.35
CA PRO A 127 17.93 13.99 2.27
C PRO A 127 16.43 13.98 2.64
N PHE A 128 16.08 14.91 3.54
CA PHE A 128 14.82 15.66 3.64
C PHE A 128 13.49 14.93 3.97
N ILE A 129 12.94 15.24 5.16
CA ILE A 129 11.52 15.58 5.34
C ILE A 129 11.49 17.07 5.68
N SER A 130 10.89 17.89 4.80
CA SER A 130 10.61 19.30 5.10
C SER A 130 9.35 19.39 5.93
N ALA A 131 9.51 19.38 7.24
CA ALA A 131 8.61 20.08 8.14
C ALA A 131 9.51 20.71 9.19
N GLY A 132 9.51 22.04 9.26
CA GLY A 132 10.35 22.81 10.19
C GLY A 132 10.07 22.42 11.64
N MET A 133 10.74 21.39 12.14
CA MET A 133 10.52 20.84 13.46
C MET A 133 11.86 20.76 14.19
N ARG A 134 12.01 21.58 15.23
CA ARG A 134 13.21 21.62 16.06
C ARG A 134 13.42 20.26 16.76
N SER A 135 14.60 19.71 16.56
CA SER A 135 15.12 18.38 16.94
C SER A 135 15.25 18.11 18.46
N SER A 136 14.27 18.49 19.29
CA SER A 136 14.35 18.30 20.75
C SER A 136 13.08 17.76 21.43
N ARG A 137 12.06 17.31 20.68
CA ARG A 137 10.91 16.61 21.28
C ARG A 137 10.75 15.21 20.68
N ASN A 138 10.82 14.21 21.56
CA ASN A 138 10.38 12.83 21.30
C ASN A 138 8.87 12.84 20.99
N ILE A 139 8.51 13.10 19.74
CA ILE A 139 7.13 13.07 19.27
C ILE A 139 6.92 11.70 18.64
N SER A 140 5.89 10.97 19.10
CA SER A 140 5.47 9.71 18.46
C SER A 140 4.96 10.01 17.06
N LEU A 141 5.14 9.07 16.12
CA LEU A 141 4.64 9.26 14.76
C LEU A 141 3.12 9.50 14.75
N ASP A 142 2.40 8.82 15.66
CA ASP A 142 0.96 9.01 15.85
C ASP A 142 0.60 10.47 16.15
N LYS A 143 1.39 11.20 16.97
CA LYS A 143 1.13 12.62 17.24
C LYS A 143 1.36 13.50 16.02
N LEU A 144 2.28 13.11 15.14
CA LEU A 144 2.55 13.83 13.89
C LEU A 144 1.44 13.57 12.86
N LEU A 145 0.79 12.41 12.93
CA LEU A 145 -0.33 11.99 12.08
C LEU A 145 -1.70 12.27 12.73
N ASP A 146 -1.77 13.24 13.65
CA ASP A 146 -3.00 13.60 14.36
C ASP A 146 -3.75 12.37 14.93
N ALA A 147 -3.04 11.60 15.76
CA ALA A 147 -3.42 10.35 16.43
C ALA A 147 -3.17 9.03 15.69
N GLY A 148 -2.86 9.00 14.39
CA GLY A 148 -2.48 7.77 13.69
C GLY A 148 -2.91 7.71 12.22
N LEU A 149 -3.11 6.50 11.70
CA LEU A 149 -3.57 6.25 10.33
C LEU A 149 -5.08 6.07 10.29
N TYR A 150 -5.77 6.86 9.48
CA TYR A 150 -7.23 6.83 9.36
C TYR A 150 -7.66 5.73 8.38
N THR A 151 -8.63 4.89 8.79
CA THR A 151 -9.24 3.90 7.90
C THR A 151 -10.17 4.57 6.89
N GLY A 152 -10.28 3.99 5.70
CA GLY A 152 -11.12 4.55 4.63
C GLY A 152 -10.39 5.58 3.76
N GLU A 153 -9.15 5.92 4.10
CA GLU A 153 -8.29 6.84 3.36
C GLU A 153 -7.03 6.13 2.84
N VAL A 154 -6.36 6.78 1.88
CA VAL A 154 -5.04 6.37 1.40
C VAL A 154 -4.01 7.31 2.01
N THR A 155 -3.13 6.77 2.85
CA THR A 155 -1.99 7.52 3.40
C THR A 155 -0.72 7.23 2.59
N GLU A 156 -0.10 8.26 2.03
CA GLU A 156 1.17 8.15 1.32
C GLU A 156 2.36 8.58 2.19
N ILE A 157 3.40 7.75 2.25
CA ILE A 157 4.67 8.07 2.93
C ILE A 157 5.77 8.24 1.88
N VAL A 158 6.23 9.47 1.70
CA VAL A 158 7.25 9.83 0.68
C VAL A 158 8.58 10.17 1.35
N GLY A 159 9.69 9.87 0.66
CA GLY A 159 11.04 10.23 1.11
C GLY A 159 12.13 9.51 0.31
N GLY A 160 13.37 9.97 0.44
CA GLY A 160 14.52 9.36 -0.26
C GLY A 160 14.79 7.89 0.16
N PRO A 161 15.57 7.11 -0.63
CA PRO A 161 16.00 5.78 -0.22
C PRO A 161 16.66 5.80 1.17
N GLY A 162 16.42 4.77 1.98
CA GLY A 162 16.98 4.70 3.35
C GLY A 162 16.27 5.56 4.41
N SER A 163 15.28 6.39 4.04
CA SER A 163 14.56 7.27 4.97
C SER A 163 13.63 6.56 5.98
N GLY A 164 13.65 5.22 6.04
CA GLY A 164 12.85 4.43 6.99
C GLY A 164 11.41 4.11 6.58
N LYS A 165 10.97 4.40 5.34
CA LYS A 165 9.59 4.12 4.87
C LYS A 165 9.16 2.66 5.05
N THR A 166 9.99 1.73 4.59
CA THR A 166 9.77 0.28 4.77
C THR A 166 9.72 -0.10 6.25
N GLN A 167 10.53 0.53 7.11
CA GLN A 167 10.46 0.28 8.55
C GLN A 167 9.13 0.79 9.14
N VAL A 168 8.61 1.93 8.70
CA VAL A 168 7.28 2.39 9.10
C VAL A 168 6.21 1.39 8.67
N CYS A 169 6.26 0.91 7.42
CA CYS A 169 5.33 -0.10 6.89
C CYS A 169 5.34 -1.39 7.73
N LEU A 170 6.53 -1.90 8.06
CA LEU A 170 6.68 -3.11 8.88
C LEU A 170 6.20 -2.90 10.33
N CYS A 171 6.48 -1.74 10.93
CA CYS A 171 6.00 -1.39 12.26
C CYS A 171 4.47 -1.31 12.33
N VAL A 172 3.84 -0.69 11.33
CA VAL A 172 2.38 -0.61 11.21
C VAL A 172 1.80 -2.02 11.05
N ALA A 173 2.35 -2.84 10.15
CA ALA A 173 1.91 -4.21 9.94
C ALA A 173 1.97 -5.03 11.24
N ALA A 174 3.11 -4.99 11.93
CA ALA A 174 3.29 -5.67 13.21
C ALA A 174 2.33 -5.13 14.29
N ASN A 175 2.13 -3.81 14.38
CA ASN A 175 1.23 -3.21 15.36
C ASN A 175 -0.23 -3.62 15.15
N VAL A 176 -0.71 -3.56 13.91
CA VAL A 176 -2.10 -3.89 13.57
C VAL A 176 -2.36 -5.39 13.81
N ALA A 177 -1.42 -6.24 13.41
CA ALA A 177 -1.55 -7.68 13.59
C ALA A 177 -1.44 -8.13 15.07
N TYR A 178 -0.53 -7.52 15.84
CA TYR A 178 -0.30 -7.88 17.23
C TYR A 178 -1.19 -7.13 18.22
N SER A 179 -1.22 -5.80 18.17
CA SER A 179 -1.95 -4.99 19.18
C SER A 179 -3.45 -4.98 18.92
N LEU A 180 -3.86 -4.90 17.64
CA LEU A 180 -5.28 -4.82 17.25
C LEU A 180 -5.86 -6.19 16.85
N GLN A 181 -5.01 -7.21 16.73
CA GLN A 181 -5.39 -8.57 16.32
C GLN A 181 -6.17 -8.58 14.98
N GLN A 182 -5.83 -7.67 14.06
CA GLN A 182 -6.50 -7.53 12.75
C GLN A 182 -5.63 -8.08 11.60
N ASN A 183 -6.27 -8.43 10.50
CA ASN A 183 -5.60 -8.92 9.30
C ASN A 183 -4.99 -7.79 8.46
N VAL A 184 -3.76 -8.01 8.00
CA VAL A 184 -2.98 -7.08 7.17
C VAL A 184 -2.62 -7.77 5.87
N LEU A 185 -2.83 -7.10 4.74
CA LEU A 185 -2.22 -7.48 3.46
C LEU A 185 -1.01 -6.58 3.22
N TYR A 186 0.17 -7.18 3.11
CA TYR A 186 1.42 -6.51 2.76
C TYR A 186 1.80 -6.87 1.33
N VAL A 187 1.80 -5.89 0.44
CA VAL A 187 2.24 -6.01 -0.94
C VAL A 187 3.68 -5.56 -1.04
N ASP A 188 4.59 -6.52 -1.23
CA ASP A 188 6.02 -6.27 -1.42
C ASP A 188 6.37 -6.28 -2.91
N SER A 189 6.75 -5.12 -3.43
CA SER A 189 7.15 -4.97 -4.83
C SER A 189 8.66 -4.76 -5.02
N SER A 190 9.41 -4.65 -3.92
CA SER A 190 10.84 -4.34 -3.95
C SER A 190 11.71 -5.43 -3.33
N GLY A 191 11.10 -6.47 -2.75
CA GLY A 191 11.81 -7.54 -2.04
C GLY A 191 12.35 -7.11 -0.67
N GLY A 192 11.96 -5.92 -0.18
CA GLY A 192 12.46 -5.34 1.06
C GLY A 192 11.86 -5.97 2.32
N MET A 193 10.79 -6.75 2.18
CA MET A 193 10.09 -7.38 3.30
C MET A 193 10.72 -8.74 3.63
N THR A 194 11.08 -8.94 4.90
CA THR A 194 11.52 -10.24 5.43
C THR A 194 10.74 -10.64 6.67
N ALA A 195 10.38 -11.93 6.76
CA ALA A 195 9.68 -12.48 7.92
C ALA A 195 10.52 -12.35 9.21
N SER A 196 11.84 -12.48 9.10
CA SER A 196 12.78 -12.27 10.22
C SER A 196 12.68 -10.86 10.79
N ARG A 197 12.53 -9.84 9.94
CA ARG A 197 12.38 -8.46 10.41
C ARG A 197 11.05 -8.23 11.12
N LEU A 198 9.95 -8.81 10.64
CA LEU A 198 8.68 -8.78 11.36
C LEU A 198 8.78 -9.48 12.72
N LEU A 199 9.38 -10.66 12.77
CA LEU A 199 9.58 -11.40 14.02
C LEU A 199 10.39 -10.59 15.03
N GLN A 200 11.47 -9.92 14.60
CA GLN A 200 12.25 -9.02 15.46
C GLN A 200 11.39 -7.87 16.02
N LEU A 201 10.52 -7.27 15.20
CA LEU A 201 9.61 -6.21 15.65
C LEU A 201 8.57 -6.72 16.66
N LEU A 202 8.12 -7.97 16.51
CA LEU A 202 7.20 -8.62 17.44
C LEU A 202 7.90 -9.01 18.74
N GLN A 203 9.13 -9.53 18.68
CA GLN A 203 9.96 -9.88 19.84
C GLN A 203 10.28 -8.66 20.70
N ALA A 204 10.45 -7.49 20.09
CA ALA A 204 10.60 -6.23 20.81
C ALA A 204 9.33 -5.83 21.61
N ARG A 205 8.17 -6.43 21.32
CA ARG A 205 6.89 -6.15 21.98
C ARG A 205 6.46 -7.24 22.95
N THR A 206 6.85 -8.49 22.72
CA THR A 206 6.47 -9.63 23.55
C THR A 206 7.46 -10.78 23.40
N GLN A 207 7.68 -11.53 24.48
CA GLN A 207 8.43 -12.79 24.46
C GLN A 207 7.53 -14.03 24.26
N ASP A 208 6.21 -13.83 24.21
CA ASP A 208 5.21 -14.89 24.04
C ASP A 208 5.16 -15.38 22.58
N GLU A 209 5.71 -16.57 22.34
CA GLU A 209 5.82 -17.18 21.01
C GLU A 209 4.45 -17.48 20.38
N GLU A 210 3.44 -17.84 21.16
CA GLU A 210 2.09 -18.09 20.64
C GLU A 210 1.47 -16.79 20.10
N LYS A 211 1.64 -15.68 20.83
CA LYS A 211 1.19 -14.37 20.35
C LYS A 211 1.99 -13.88 19.15
N GLN A 212 3.29 -14.16 19.09
CA GLN A 212 4.11 -13.84 17.92
C GLN A 212 3.62 -14.62 16.69
N ALA A 213 3.41 -15.93 16.83
CA ALA A 213 2.90 -16.79 15.75
C ALA A 213 1.51 -16.34 15.30
N GLY A 214 0.60 -16.02 16.23
CA GLY A 214 -0.72 -15.48 15.91
C GLY A 214 -0.67 -14.14 15.19
N ALA A 215 0.27 -13.25 15.53
CA ALA A 215 0.46 -12.00 14.81
C ALA A 215 0.99 -12.24 13.38
N LEU A 216 1.98 -13.13 13.21
CA LEU A 216 2.51 -13.48 11.89
C LEU A 216 1.45 -14.12 10.98
N GLN A 217 0.58 -14.97 11.51
CA GLN A 217 -0.52 -15.59 10.75
C GLN A 217 -1.53 -14.57 10.20
N ARG A 218 -1.65 -13.38 10.82
CA ARG A 218 -2.54 -12.31 10.36
C ARG A 218 -1.94 -11.43 9.28
N ILE A 219 -0.64 -11.54 9.00
CA ILE A 219 0.05 -10.75 7.99
C ILE A 219 0.19 -11.59 6.73
N GLN A 220 -0.70 -11.35 5.76
CA GLN A 220 -0.61 -11.95 4.43
C GLN A 220 0.38 -11.15 3.59
N VAL A 221 1.39 -11.80 3.04
CA VAL A 221 2.39 -11.16 2.18
C VAL A 221 2.18 -11.59 0.75
N ALA A 222 2.02 -10.63 -0.15
CA ALA A 222 1.92 -10.86 -1.58
C ALA A 222 3.05 -10.12 -2.29
N ARG A 223 3.72 -10.79 -3.23
CA ARG A 223 4.79 -10.18 -4.02
C ARG A 223 4.25 -9.78 -5.38
N ALA A 224 4.48 -8.53 -5.79
CA ALA A 224 4.04 -8.01 -7.08
C ALA A 224 5.15 -7.14 -7.68
N PHE A 225 5.85 -7.68 -8.67
CA PHE A 225 7.00 -7.03 -9.30
C PHE A 225 6.66 -6.28 -10.60
N ASP A 226 5.39 -6.30 -11.01
CA ASP A 226 4.87 -5.51 -12.11
C ASP A 226 3.53 -4.85 -11.76
N ILE A 227 3.21 -3.75 -12.45
CA ILE A 227 2.02 -2.95 -12.14
C ILE A 227 0.72 -3.74 -12.37
N PHE A 228 0.67 -4.62 -13.37
CA PHE A 228 -0.50 -5.40 -13.70
C PHE A 228 -0.75 -6.46 -12.63
N GLN A 229 0.28 -7.19 -12.18
CA GLN A 229 0.17 -8.10 -11.03
C GLN A 229 -0.37 -7.38 -9.78
N MET A 230 0.15 -6.17 -9.48
CA MET A 230 -0.33 -5.39 -8.34
C MET A 230 -1.80 -4.97 -8.51
N LEU A 231 -2.18 -4.50 -9.70
CA LEU A 231 -3.55 -4.08 -9.99
C LEU A 231 -4.54 -5.25 -9.95
N ASP A 232 -4.17 -6.42 -10.49
CA ASP A 232 -5.01 -7.62 -10.49
C ASP A 232 -5.24 -8.11 -9.05
N MET A 233 -4.18 -8.17 -8.22
CA MET A 233 -4.29 -8.52 -6.80
C MET A 233 -5.24 -7.58 -6.04
N LEU A 234 -5.11 -6.27 -6.23
CA LEU A 234 -5.97 -5.29 -5.54
C LEU A 234 -7.43 -5.41 -5.99
N GLN A 235 -7.68 -5.78 -7.25
CA GLN A 235 -9.03 -6.05 -7.74
C GLN A 235 -9.62 -7.33 -7.18
N ASP A 236 -8.82 -8.39 -7.07
CA ASP A 236 -9.24 -9.65 -6.47
C ASP A 236 -9.56 -9.47 -4.99
N LEU A 237 -8.73 -8.71 -4.27
CA LEU A 237 -9.03 -8.31 -2.88
C LEU A 237 -10.37 -7.58 -2.79
N ARG A 238 -10.61 -6.59 -3.65
CA ARG A 238 -11.90 -5.88 -3.70
C ARG A 238 -13.05 -6.84 -3.95
N GLY A 239 -12.87 -7.80 -4.86
CA GLY A 239 -13.85 -8.84 -5.16
C GLY A 239 -14.17 -9.71 -3.95
N ALA A 240 -13.14 -10.17 -3.24
CA ALA A 240 -13.28 -10.98 -2.03
C ALA A 240 -13.98 -10.21 -0.90
N MET A 241 -13.63 -8.94 -0.70
CA MET A 241 -14.27 -8.07 0.29
C MET A 241 -15.76 -7.83 -0.02
N ALA A 242 -16.12 -7.68 -1.29
CA ALA A 242 -17.50 -7.48 -1.71
C ALA A 242 -18.39 -8.73 -1.52
N GLN A 243 -17.79 -9.92 -1.53
CA GLN A 243 -18.53 -11.18 -1.40
C GLN A 243 -18.65 -11.65 0.05
N GLN A 244 -17.95 -11.04 1.01
CA GLN A 244 -17.85 -11.50 2.42
C GLN A 244 -17.43 -12.98 2.59
N VAL A 245 -16.95 -13.64 1.53
CA VAL A 245 -16.53 -15.04 1.52
C VAL A 245 -15.02 -15.10 1.76
N THR A 246 -14.57 -14.85 2.99
CA THR A 246 -13.24 -15.28 3.41
C THR A 246 -13.29 -15.87 4.81
N SER A 247 -13.01 -17.16 4.89
CA SER A 247 -12.81 -17.94 6.12
C SER A 247 -11.62 -17.46 6.98
N SER A 248 -10.78 -16.57 6.44
CA SER A 248 -9.60 -16.00 7.11
C SER A 248 -9.84 -14.63 7.77
N GLY A 249 -11.06 -14.09 7.76
CA GLY A 249 -11.39 -12.77 8.34
C GLY A 249 -11.08 -11.60 7.42
N THR A 250 -11.76 -10.46 7.62
CA THR A 250 -11.66 -9.28 6.75
C THR A 250 -10.32 -8.55 6.94
N VAL A 251 -9.61 -8.28 5.83
CA VAL A 251 -8.42 -7.42 5.83
C VAL A 251 -8.81 -6.01 6.25
N LYS A 252 -8.09 -5.45 7.23
CA LYS A 252 -8.32 -4.09 7.72
C LYS A 252 -7.33 -3.07 7.19
N VAL A 253 -6.13 -3.52 6.80
CA VAL A 253 -5.07 -2.66 6.29
C VAL A 253 -4.42 -3.32 5.08
N VAL A 254 -4.26 -2.55 4.01
CA VAL A 254 -3.45 -2.90 2.85
C VAL A 254 -2.24 -1.97 2.83
N ILE A 255 -1.05 -2.55 2.84
CA ILE A 255 0.23 -1.84 2.76
C ILE A 255 0.86 -2.17 1.41
N VAL A 256 1.29 -1.16 0.66
CA VAL A 256 2.00 -1.35 -0.60
C VAL A 256 3.38 -0.71 -0.49
N ASP A 257 4.41 -1.54 -0.37
CA ASP A 257 5.80 -1.11 -0.26
C ASP A 257 6.62 -1.67 -1.43
N SER A 258 6.80 -0.92 -2.51
CA SER A 258 6.30 0.43 -2.81
C SER A 258 5.64 0.50 -4.19
N VAL A 259 4.68 1.41 -4.38
CA VAL A 259 4.08 1.66 -5.70
C VAL A 259 5.14 2.11 -6.71
N THR A 260 6.14 2.87 -6.26
CA THR A 260 7.22 3.38 -7.13
C THR A 260 8.00 2.26 -7.82
N ALA A 261 8.22 1.11 -7.16
CA ALA A 261 8.99 0.02 -7.75
C ALA A 261 8.37 -0.55 -9.04
N VAL A 262 7.04 -0.58 -9.13
CA VAL A 262 6.31 -1.10 -10.29
C VAL A 262 5.96 -0.02 -11.32
N VAL A 263 5.93 1.25 -10.92
CA VAL A 263 5.61 2.37 -11.81
C VAL A 263 6.85 2.97 -12.49
N ALA A 264 8.00 3.01 -11.79
CA ALA A 264 9.21 3.64 -12.32
C ALA A 264 9.66 3.11 -13.70
N PRO A 265 9.65 1.79 -13.97
CA PRO A 265 10.01 1.26 -15.29
C PRO A 265 9.12 1.77 -16.43
N LEU A 266 7.85 2.08 -16.17
CA LEU A 266 6.89 2.56 -17.17
C LEU A 266 7.09 4.05 -17.50
N LEU A 267 7.74 4.79 -16.60
CA LEU A 267 8.04 6.21 -16.75
C LEU A 267 9.49 6.46 -17.22
N GLY A 268 10.20 5.40 -17.66
CA GLY A 268 11.58 5.48 -18.11
C GLY A 268 12.62 5.48 -16.98
N GLY A 269 12.23 5.17 -15.75
CA GLY A 269 13.15 4.96 -14.63
C GLY A 269 13.78 3.57 -14.66
N GLN A 270 15.08 3.45 -14.38
CA GLN A 270 15.74 2.14 -14.29
C GLN A 270 15.26 1.35 -13.06
N GLN A 271 14.87 0.10 -13.29
CA GLN A 271 14.57 -0.87 -12.24
C GLN A 271 15.88 -1.33 -11.58
N ARG A 272 15.90 -1.46 -10.25
CA ARG A 272 16.95 -2.26 -9.59
C ARG A 272 16.51 -3.71 -9.70
N ASP A 273 17.13 -4.46 -10.59
CA ASP A 273 16.77 -5.85 -10.90
C ASP A 273 16.79 -6.72 -9.63
N GLY A 274 15.60 -7.16 -9.20
CA GLY A 274 15.42 -8.15 -8.12
C GLY A 274 15.48 -9.60 -8.60
N ASN A 275 15.90 -9.83 -9.85
CA ASN A 275 15.87 -11.15 -10.49
C ASN A 275 17.27 -11.58 -10.95
N GLN A 276 18.21 -11.69 -10.01
CA GLN A 276 19.37 -12.57 -10.19
C GLN A 276 19.14 -13.85 -9.38
N PRO A 277 19.04 -15.03 -10.01
CA PRO A 277 19.25 -16.29 -9.31
C PRO A 277 20.64 -16.24 -8.67
N LEU A 278 20.72 -16.60 -7.39
CA LEU A 278 22.00 -16.86 -6.73
C LEU A 278 22.69 -18.00 -7.47
N ASP A 279 23.62 -17.66 -8.37
CA ASP A 279 24.51 -18.63 -8.97
C ASP A 279 25.57 -19.00 -7.93
N LEU A 280 25.26 -20.02 -7.14
CA LEU A 280 26.23 -20.75 -6.33
C LEU A 280 27.06 -21.60 -7.29
N GLY A 281 28.16 -21.05 -7.82
CA GLY A 281 29.08 -21.87 -8.61
C GLY A 281 30.30 -21.14 -9.18
N GLN A 282 31.47 -21.56 -8.67
CA GLN A 282 32.83 -21.39 -9.23
C GLN A 282 33.49 -20.02 -8.99
N GLY A 283 34.69 -19.89 -8.45
CA GLY A 283 35.75 -20.82 -8.10
C GLY A 283 37.09 -20.06 -8.17
N TRP A 284 37.92 -20.24 -7.12
CA TRP A 284 39.26 -19.68 -6.86
C TRP A 284 39.35 -18.22 -6.39
#